data_AF-A0A519JFB7-F1
#
_entry.id   AF-A0A519JFB7-F1
#
_cell.length_a   1.000
_cell.length_b   1.000
_cell.length_c   1.000
_cell.angle_alpha   90.00
_cell.angle_beta   90.00
_cell.angle_gamma   90.00
#
_symmetry.space_group_name_H-M   'P 1'
#
loop_
_entity.id
_entity.type
_entity.pdbx_description
1 polymer ?
#
loop_
_entity_poly.entity_id
_entity_poly.type
_entity_poly.pdbx_seq_one_letter_code
_entity_poly.pdbx_strand_id
1 'polypeptide(L)'
;MAKAKTPSGRRPQTAQPAIAGSAVSADAPAPKKRTSIPQFISQVRAEGRKIVWPSRKETWITSVMVFIMVVIATIFFAIVDFGLTRLSQVVLAIGQ
;
A
#
# COMPACT_ATOMS: atom_id res chain seq x y z
N MET A 1 59.53 53.40 -28.52
CA MET A 1 59.09 52.06 -29.00
C MET A 1 58.20 51.48 -27.89
N ALA A 2 56.90 51.81 -27.86
CA ALA A 2 55.77 51.02 -28.39
C ALA A 2 55.61 49.63 -27.69
N LYS A 3 54.47 49.14 -27.19
CA LYS A 3 53.07 49.58 -27.09
C LYS A 3 52.25 48.52 -26.30
N ALA A 4 51.32 48.99 -25.46
CA ALA A 4 50.04 48.46 -24.92
C ALA A 4 49.58 46.96 -24.98
N LYS A 5 49.14 46.46 -23.82
CA LYS A 5 47.78 45.97 -23.40
C LYS A 5 46.84 45.26 -24.43
N THR A 6 46.50 43.98 -24.12
CA THR A 6 45.21 43.20 -24.20
C THR A 6 44.26 43.41 -25.42
N PRO A 7 43.69 42.38 -26.12
CA PRO A 7 42.54 41.64 -25.57
C PRO A 7 42.20 40.20 -26.08
N SER A 8 41.38 39.56 -25.24
CA SER A 8 40.42 38.48 -25.49
C SER A 8 39.61 38.63 -26.78
N GLY A 9 39.29 37.51 -27.46
CA GLY A 9 38.17 37.46 -28.41
C GLY A 9 38.16 36.32 -29.44
N ARG A 10 37.41 35.25 -29.12
CA ARG A 10 36.27 34.72 -29.92
C ARG A 10 36.55 34.15 -31.34
N ARG A 11 36.25 32.86 -31.57
CA ARG A 11 35.15 32.32 -32.46
C ARG A 11 35.22 30.76 -32.59
N PRO A 12 34.22 30.05 -33.15
CA PRO A 12 33.30 29.18 -32.41
C PRO A 12 33.34 27.70 -32.83
N GLN A 13 32.67 26.84 -32.07
CA GLN A 13 32.27 25.50 -32.48
C GLN A 13 31.35 25.55 -33.71
N THR A 14 31.70 24.82 -34.77
CA THR A 14 30.73 24.34 -35.76
C THR A 14 31.24 23.05 -36.41
N ALA A 15 30.32 22.07 -36.48
CA ALA A 15 30.32 20.86 -37.30
C ALA A 15 31.12 19.64 -36.79
N GLN A 16 30.42 18.78 -36.05
CA GLN A 16 30.62 17.32 -36.11
C GLN A 16 30.18 16.85 -37.52
N PRO A 17 30.89 15.90 -38.17
CA PRO A 17 30.41 14.51 -38.09
C PRO A 17 31.52 13.43 -38.16
N ALA A 18 31.09 12.20 -37.86
CA ALA A 18 31.62 10.91 -38.33
C ALA A 18 32.65 10.14 -37.46
N ILE A 19 32.08 9.25 -36.63
CA ILE A 19 32.41 7.81 -36.46
C ILE A 19 33.88 7.36 -36.41
N ALA A 20 34.38 7.09 -35.20
CA ALA A 20 35.08 5.85 -34.86
C ALA A 20 35.35 5.76 -33.34
N GLY A 21 34.75 4.76 -32.68
CA GLY A 21 35.39 4.13 -31.53
C GLY A 21 35.24 4.77 -30.15
N SER A 22 34.06 5.28 -29.79
CA SER A 22 33.73 5.42 -28.36
C SER A 22 33.39 4.02 -27.84
N ALA A 23 34.39 3.36 -27.25
CA ALA A 23 34.21 2.12 -26.52
C ALA A 23 32.99 2.24 -25.58
N VAL A 24 31.98 1.43 -25.85
CA VAL A 24 30.94 1.12 -24.88
C VAL A 24 31.67 0.45 -23.73
N SER A 25 31.99 1.22 -22.70
CA SER A 25 32.28 0.67 -21.38
C SER A 25 31.05 -0.13 -20.99
N ALA A 26 31.14 -1.44 -21.16
CA ALA A 26 30.21 -2.40 -20.60
C ALA A 26 30.26 -2.22 -19.08
N ASP A 27 29.29 -1.48 -18.55
CA ASP A 27 29.05 -1.40 -17.12
C ASP A 27 28.57 -2.78 -16.67
N ALA A 28 29.47 -3.53 -16.03
CA ALA A 28 29.21 -4.86 -15.52
C ALA A 28 28.07 -4.78 -14.48
N PRO A 29 27.03 -5.65 -14.55
CA PRO A 29 25.93 -5.59 -13.62
C PRO A 29 26.44 -6.03 -12.23
N ALA A 30 26.65 -5.07 -11.35
CA ALA A 30 26.98 -5.32 -9.96
C ALA A 30 25.92 -6.25 -9.34
N PRO A 31 26.32 -7.25 -8.52
CA PRO A 31 25.41 -8.24 -7.98
C PRO A 31 24.34 -7.54 -7.13
N LYS A 32 23.07 -7.63 -7.58
CA LYS A 32 21.89 -7.20 -6.82
C LYS A 32 21.92 -7.90 -5.46
N LYS A 33 22.44 -7.22 -4.44
CA LYS A 33 22.32 -7.62 -3.04
C LYS A 33 20.82 -7.71 -2.75
N ARG A 34 20.35 -8.94 -2.50
CA ARG A 34 18.96 -9.25 -2.16
C ARG A 34 18.50 -8.26 -1.09
N THR A 35 17.47 -7.48 -1.43
CA THR A 35 16.71 -6.56 -0.57
C THR A 35 17.31 -6.39 0.82
N SER A 36 18.31 -5.50 0.95
CA SER A 36 18.80 -5.10 2.26
C SER A 36 17.61 -4.54 3.07
N ILE A 37 17.46 -4.94 4.34
CA ILE A 37 16.41 -4.47 5.27
C ILE A 37 16.02 -2.98 5.09
N PRO A 38 16.96 -2.02 4.92
CA PRO A 38 16.61 -0.62 4.64
C PRO A 38 15.83 -0.36 3.34
N GLN A 39 16.08 -1.12 2.26
CA GLN A 39 15.30 -1.04 1.02
C GLN A 39 13.91 -1.67 1.16
N PHE A 40 13.74 -2.67 2.02
CA PHE A 40 12.42 -3.25 2.29
C PHE A 40 11.52 -2.23 3.01
N ILE A 41 12.03 -1.49 3.99
CA ILE A 41 11.27 -0.42 4.67
C ILE A 41 10.84 0.68 3.71
N SER A 42 11.69 1.06 2.74
CA SER A 42 11.31 2.07 1.74
C SER A 42 10.23 1.56 0.78
N GLN A 43 10.27 0.28 0.40
CA GLN A 43 9.21 -0.38 -0.37
C GLN A 43 7.89 -0.46 0.42
N VAL A 44 7.92 -0.87 1.69
CA VAL A 44 6.73 -0.93 2.56
C VAL A 44 6.10 0.46 2.75
N ARG A 45 6.90 1.52 2.89
CA ARG A 45 6.39 2.90 2.93
C ARG A 45 5.76 3.32 1.59
N ALA A 46 6.34 2.92 0.47
CA ALA A 46 5.80 3.21 -0.85
C ALA A 46 4.46 2.49 -1.10
N GLU A 47 4.35 1.23 -0.70
CA GLU A 47 3.09 0.45 -0.77
C GLU A 47 2.07 0.90 0.28
N GLY A 48 2.52 1.27 1.48
CA GLY A 48 1.67 1.75 2.56
C GLY A 48 0.93 3.05 2.22
N ARG A 49 1.50 3.89 1.34
CA ARG A 49 0.82 5.09 0.81
C ARG A 49 -0.36 4.78 -0.11
N LYS A 50 -0.45 3.55 -0.65
CA LYS A 50 -1.58 3.10 -1.46
C LYS A 50 -2.75 2.61 -0.59
N ILE A 51 -2.54 2.44 0.71
CA ILE A 51 -3.58 2.03 1.65
C ILE A 51 -4.48 3.22 1.94
N VAL A 52 -5.69 3.19 1.40
CA VAL A 52 -6.74 4.13 1.77
C VAL A 52 -7.36 3.63 3.08
N TRP A 53 -7.05 4.33 4.17
CA TRP A 53 -7.64 4.00 5.46
C TRP A 53 -9.10 4.50 5.50
N PRO A 54 -10.03 3.65 5.97
CA PRO A 54 -11.44 4.00 5.99
C PRO A 54 -11.68 5.20 6.88
N SER A 55 -12.55 6.11 6.43
CA SER A 55 -12.98 7.23 7.27
C SER A 55 -13.83 6.72 8.42
N ARG A 56 -13.87 7.48 9.53
CA ARG A 56 -14.70 7.13 10.71
C ARG A 56 -16.18 6.91 10.34
N LYS A 57 -16.66 7.61 9.31
CA LYS A 57 -18.02 7.50 8.78
C LYS A 57 -18.24 6.17 8.06
N GLU A 58 -17.31 5.75 7.20
CA GLU A 58 -17.39 4.46 6.51
C GLU A 58 -17.36 3.30 7.51
N THR A 59 -16.44 3.33 8.48
CA THR A 59 -16.37 2.30 9.54
C THR A 59 -17.69 2.21 10.31
N TRP A 60 -18.31 3.34 10.63
CA TRP A 60 -19.59 3.37 11.34
C TRP A 60 -20.71 2.76 10.49
N ILE A 61 -20.81 3.14 9.21
CA ILE A 61 -21.85 2.63 8.31
C ILE A 61 -21.73 1.12 8.14
N THR A 62 -20.53 0.60 7.87
CA THR A 62 -20.29 -0.85 7.75
C THR A 62 -20.58 -1.58 9.05
N SER A 63 -20.21 -1.00 10.20
CA SER A 63 -20.51 -1.59 11.50
C SER A 63 -22.01 -1.66 11.78
N VAL A 64 -22.76 -0.58 11.49
CA VAL A 64 -24.22 -0.54 11.67
C VAL A 64 -24.92 -1.55 10.77
N MET A 65 -24.48 -1.69 9.52
CA MET A 65 -25.01 -2.69 8.59
C MET A 65 -24.88 -4.11 9.17
N VAL A 66 -23.71 -4.46 9.70
CA VAL A 66 -23.48 -5.76 10.36
C VAL A 66 -24.28 -5.87 11.67
N PHE A 67 -24.36 -4.79 12.43
CA PHE A 67 -25.07 -4.74 13.70
C PHE A 67 -26.56 -5.06 13.53
N ILE A 68 -27.20 -4.56 12.48
CA ILE A 68 -28.61 -4.87 12.16
C ILE A 68 -28.79 -6.38 11.96
N MET A 69 -27.91 -7.04 11.20
CA MET A 69 -27.96 -8.49 11.00
C MET A 69 -27.79 -9.24 12.33
N VAL A 70 -26.87 -8.79 13.19
CA VAL A 70 -26.64 -9.39 14.51
C VAL A 70 -27.86 -9.25 15.41
N VAL A 71 -28.53 -8.09 15.41
CA VAL A 71 -29.76 -7.84 16.19
C VAL A 71 -30.88 -8.79 15.75
N ILE A 72 -31.06 -8.98 14.44
CA ILE A 72 -32.07 -9.93 13.92
C ILE A 72 -31.75 -11.35 14.38
N ALA A 73 -30.49 -11.79 14.25
CA ALA A 73 -30.06 -13.11 14.67
C ALA A 73 -30.23 -13.33 16.19
N THR A 74 -29.94 -12.31 17.01
CA THR A 74 -30.14 -12.39 18.47
C THR A 74 -31.60 -12.51 18.85
N ILE A 75 -32.50 -11.78 18.18
CA ILE A 75 -33.95 -11.93 18.40
C ILE A 75 -34.42 -13.33 18.02
N PHE A 76 -33.95 -13.86 16.88
CA PHE A 76 -34.28 -15.22 16.46
C PHE A 76 -33.83 -16.26 17.49
N PHE A 77 -32.57 -16.21 17.92
CA PHE A 77 -32.06 -17.13 18.93
C PHE A 77 -32.81 -17.01 20.26
N ALA A 78 -33.10 -15.79 20.73
CA ALA A 78 -33.87 -15.59 21.95
C ALA A 78 -35.25 -16.27 21.91
N ILE A 79 -35.94 -16.25 20.77
CA ILE A 79 -37.22 -16.95 20.60
C ILE A 79 -37.03 -18.46 20.66
N VAL A 80 -35.99 -18.98 19.98
CA VAL A 80 -35.68 -20.41 19.97
C VAL A 80 -35.33 -20.88 21.39
N ASP A 81 -34.46 -20.17 22.11
CA ASP A 81 -34.06 -20.48 23.48
C ASP A 81 -35.25 -20.48 24.43
N PHE A 82 -36.17 -19.52 24.27
CA PHE A 82 -37.41 -19.47 25.03
C PHE A 82 -38.30 -20.69 24.74
N GLY A 83 -38.45 -21.06 23.46
CA GLY A 83 -39.19 -22.25 23.04
C GLY A 83 -38.58 -23.54 23.60
N LEU A 84 -37.26 -23.69 23.51
CA LEU A 84 -36.52 -24.83 24.06
C LEU A 84 -36.67 -24.92 25.58
N THR A 85 -36.61 -23.79 26.29
CA THR A 85 -36.82 -23.75 27.74
C THR A 85 -38.21 -24.28 28.10
N ARG A 86 -39.25 -23.80 27.42
CA ARG A 86 -40.63 -24.26 27.67
C ARG A 86 -40.83 -25.73 27.30
N LEU A 87 -40.24 -26.17 26.19
CA LEU A 87 -40.27 -27.57 25.77
C LEU A 87 -39.60 -28.48 26.82
N SER A 88 -38.43 -28.08 27.32
CA SER A 88 -37.70 -28.85 28.33
C SER A 88 -38.48 -29.00 29.64
N GLN A 89 -39.19 -27.94 30.07
CA GLN A 89 -40.04 -27.97 31.26
C GLN A 89 -41.20 -28.96 31.09
N VAL A 90 -41.83 -29.00 29.91
CA VAL A 90 -42.90 -29.97 29.61
C VAL A 90 -42.37 -31.40 29.64
N VAL A 91 -41.19 -31.65 29.05
CA VAL A 91 -40.57 -32.98 29.04
C VAL A 91 -40.24 -33.46 30.46
N LEU A 92 -39.69 -32.59 31.31
CA LEU A 92 -39.41 -32.91 32.72
C LEU A 92 -40.69 -33.12 33.53
N ALA A 93 -41.77 -32.38 33.23
CA ALA A 93 -43.06 -32.52 33.90
C ALA A 93 -43.79 -33.83 33.55
N ILE A 94 -43.49 -34.46 32.42
CA ILE A 94 -44.04 -35.77 32.03
C ILE A 94 -43.36 -36.92 32.80
N GLY A 95 -42.14 -36.71 33.31
CA GLY A 95 -41.36 -37.72 34.04
C GLY A 95 -41.48 -37.68 35.56
N GLN A 96 -42.18 -36.69 36.13
CA GLN A 96 -42.60 -36.60 37.53
C GLN A 96 -44.01 -37.17 37.68
#